data_AF-A0AAE0E0Y8-F1
#
_entry.id   AF-A0AAE0E0Y8-F1
#
_cell.length_a   1.000
_cell.length_b   1.000
_cell.length_c   1.000
_cell.angle_alpha   90.00
_cell.angle_beta   90.00
_cell.angle_gamma   90.00
#
_symmetry.space_group_name_H-M   'P 1'
#
loop_
_entity.id
_entity.type
_entity.pdbx_description
1 polymer ?
#
loop_
_entity_poly.entity_id
_entity_poly.type
_entity_poly.pdbx_seq_one_letter_code
_entity_poly.pdbx_strand_id
1 'polypeptide(L)'
;MSTQDAGLRRRPSRSAAMTTFSTEVFDNEVVPSSLDSIVPILRLATEIESEQPRVAYFCRFYAFERAHSLDPTSSGRGVRQFKTAILRRLERDEESSRIETTDAQEIVSYCQQYYEQYVRAPDRGEQADRAQLGKAYQTAGVLFEVLRAVCKPEEIAPEIIAAAKDVQEKMESYASYNILPLDAAGASESILQLEEVKAAVAALWNTHGLNWQGAFEPQRLEAGDLDILDWLRAMFGFQRDNVRNQREHLILLLANNHIRLHTNPQPLNNVFAKFSALLYLVTYWLLN
;
A
#
# COMPACT_ATOMS: atom_id res chain seq x y z
N MET A 1 -3.73 -71.79 31.59
CA MET A 1 -4.54 -70.64 31.12
C MET A 1 -4.66 -69.68 32.29
N SER A 2 -3.83 -68.62 32.29
CA SER A 2 -3.84 -67.58 33.32
C SER A 2 -3.88 -66.23 32.61
N THR A 3 -4.97 -65.49 32.83
CA THR A 3 -5.16 -64.10 32.39
C THR A 3 -4.49 -63.17 33.40
N GLN A 4 -3.50 -62.40 32.95
CA GLN A 4 -2.87 -61.32 33.72
C GLN A 4 -3.59 -60.00 33.40
N ASP A 5 -4.13 -59.37 34.44
CA ASP A 5 -4.54 -57.97 34.44
C ASP A 5 -3.46 -57.18 35.20
N ALA A 6 -2.77 -56.27 34.49
CA ALA A 6 -1.68 -55.47 35.04
C ALA A 6 -1.91 -54.00 34.67
N GLY A 7 -2.49 -53.25 35.62
CA GLY A 7 -2.65 -51.81 35.54
C GLY A 7 -1.31 -51.08 35.49
N LEU A 8 -1.04 -50.39 34.39
CA LEU A 8 0.12 -49.52 34.21
C LEU A 8 -0.30 -48.05 34.35
N ARG A 9 0.00 -47.47 35.53
CA ARG A 9 -0.06 -46.02 35.78
C ARG A 9 0.96 -45.31 34.88
N ARG A 10 0.50 -44.41 34.01
CA ARG A 10 1.36 -43.52 33.21
C ARG A 10 1.88 -42.36 34.07
N ARG A 11 3.21 -42.30 34.22
CA ARG A 11 3.97 -41.19 34.80
C ARG A 11 4.18 -40.12 33.72
N PRO A 12 3.98 -38.81 33.99
CA PRO A 12 4.28 -37.78 33.00
C PRO A 12 5.79 -37.52 32.97
N SER A 13 6.45 -37.88 31.86
CA SER A 13 7.82 -37.46 31.58
C SER A 13 7.83 -36.00 31.15
N ARG A 14 8.26 -35.11 32.05
CA ARG A 14 8.70 -33.76 31.70
C ARG A 14 10.04 -33.87 30.97
N SER A 15 10.05 -33.60 29.67
CA SER A 15 11.26 -33.23 28.95
C SER A 15 11.26 -31.71 28.82
N ALA A 16 12.13 -31.04 29.59
CA ALA A 16 12.43 -29.64 29.40
C ALA A 16 13.36 -29.51 28.19
N ALA A 17 12.79 -29.40 27.00
CA ALA A 17 13.50 -28.86 25.86
C ALA A 17 13.49 -27.35 26.01
N MET A 18 14.63 -26.77 26.35
CA MET A 18 14.89 -25.35 26.14
C MET A 18 14.87 -25.13 24.63
N THR A 19 13.70 -24.79 24.10
CA THR A 19 13.57 -24.35 22.72
C THR A 19 14.29 -23.02 22.62
N THR A 20 15.48 -23.03 22.02
CA THR A 20 16.03 -21.88 21.33
C THR A 20 14.98 -21.46 20.31
N PHE A 21 14.12 -20.50 20.69
CA PHE A 21 13.17 -19.84 19.82
C PHE A 21 13.98 -18.93 18.90
N SER A 22 14.55 -19.54 17.87
CA SER A 22 15.24 -18.84 16.78
C SER A 22 14.29 -17.81 16.17
N THR A 23 14.87 -16.67 15.80
CA THR A 23 14.29 -15.48 15.17
C THR A 23 13.42 -15.78 13.94
N GLU A 24 13.53 -16.98 13.37
CA GLU A 24 12.85 -17.47 12.16
C GLU A 24 11.35 -17.79 12.31
N VAL A 25 10.81 -17.86 13.53
CA VAL A 25 9.38 -18.22 13.73
C VAL A 25 8.41 -17.08 13.32
N PHE A 26 8.89 -15.84 13.23
CA PHE A 26 8.04 -14.67 12.98
C PHE A 26 7.87 -14.30 11.51
N ASP A 27 8.75 -14.76 10.61
CA ASP A 27 8.58 -14.53 9.18
C ASP A 27 7.38 -15.30 8.59
N ASN A 28 6.75 -16.19 9.38
CA ASN A 28 5.71 -17.11 8.92
C ASN A 28 4.35 -16.97 9.66
N GLU A 29 4.20 -16.06 10.63
CA GLU A 29 2.88 -15.79 11.20
C GLU A 29 2.08 -14.89 10.25
N VAL A 30 1.24 -15.54 9.44
CA VAL A 30 0.26 -14.88 8.57
C VAL A 30 -0.65 -14.02 9.45
N VAL A 31 -0.66 -12.71 9.20
CA VAL A 31 -1.58 -11.77 9.84
C VAL A 31 -3.01 -12.29 9.62
N PRO A 32 -3.83 -12.46 10.68
CA PRO A 32 -5.22 -12.88 10.52
C PRO A 32 -5.96 -11.96 9.57
N SER A 33 -6.82 -12.50 8.69
CA SER A 33 -7.52 -11.71 7.67
C SER A 33 -8.41 -10.59 8.27
N SER A 34 -8.91 -10.79 9.49
CA SER A 34 -9.65 -9.75 10.22
C SER A 34 -8.78 -8.54 10.62
N LEU A 35 -7.47 -8.64 10.46
CA LEU A 35 -6.47 -7.63 10.79
C LEU A 35 -5.67 -7.22 9.53
N ASP A 36 -6.17 -7.43 8.31
CA ASP A 36 -5.42 -7.10 7.08
C ASP A 36 -4.94 -5.63 7.04
N SER A 37 -5.66 -4.72 7.69
CA SER A 37 -5.29 -3.30 7.76
C SER A 37 -3.98 -3.00 8.50
N ILE A 38 -3.46 -3.92 9.34
CA ILE A 38 -2.17 -3.72 10.03
C ILE A 38 -0.96 -4.22 9.23
N VAL A 39 -1.19 -4.96 8.15
CA VAL A 39 -0.12 -5.53 7.31
C VAL A 39 0.85 -4.46 6.78
N PRO A 40 0.40 -3.30 6.26
CA PRO A 40 1.32 -2.25 5.81
C PRO A 40 2.24 -1.74 6.92
N ILE A 41 1.73 -1.64 8.15
CA ILE A 41 2.48 -1.17 9.32
C ILE A 41 3.60 -2.15 9.68
N LEU A 42 3.31 -3.46 9.68
CA LEU A 42 4.30 -4.49 9.98
C LEU A 42 5.36 -4.64 8.88
N ARG A 43 4.95 -4.51 7.61
CA ARG A 43 5.88 -4.49 6.48
C ARG A 43 6.87 -3.34 6.61
N LEU A 44 6.37 -2.13 6.88
CA LEU A 44 7.21 -0.97 7.14
C LEU A 44 8.17 -1.21 8.30
N ALA A 45 7.66 -1.71 9.43
CA ALA A 45 8.48 -1.99 10.60
C ALA A 45 9.59 -3.01 10.33
N THR A 46 9.40 -3.92 9.36
CA THR A 46 10.42 -4.91 8.97
C THR A 46 11.45 -4.27 8.02
N GLU A 47 11.00 -3.42 7.10
CA GLU A 47 11.86 -2.72 6.14
C GLU A 47 12.85 -1.78 6.83
N ILE A 48 12.40 -1.04 7.84
CA ILE A 48 13.24 -0.02 8.52
C ILE A 48 14.00 -0.58 9.72
N GLU A 49 13.80 -1.85 10.11
CA GLU A 49 14.36 -2.43 11.34
C GLU A 49 15.88 -2.32 11.43
N SER A 50 16.57 -2.51 10.31
CA SER A 50 18.04 -2.48 10.27
C SER A 50 18.62 -1.06 10.35
N GLU A 51 17.89 -0.05 9.86
CA GLU A 51 18.36 1.34 9.80
C GLU A 51 17.86 2.16 11.00
N GLN A 52 16.63 1.91 11.44
CA GLN A 52 15.90 2.67 12.45
C GLN A 52 15.17 1.72 13.41
N PRO A 53 15.90 0.98 14.26
CA PRO A 53 15.32 -0.04 15.14
C PRO A 53 14.29 0.53 16.14
N ARG A 54 14.48 1.77 16.61
CA ARG A 54 13.52 2.42 17.52
C ARG A 54 12.22 2.81 16.82
N VAL A 55 12.28 3.34 15.59
CA VAL A 55 11.09 3.64 14.80
C VAL A 55 10.34 2.35 14.43
N ALA A 56 11.06 1.29 14.07
CA ALA A 56 10.48 -0.04 13.84
C ALA A 56 9.72 -0.57 15.06
N TYR A 57 10.27 -0.38 16.27
CA TYR A 57 9.60 -0.70 17.52
C TYR A 57 8.26 0.07 17.66
N PHE A 58 8.24 1.38 17.42
CA PHE A 58 7.00 2.16 17.47
C PHE A 58 5.97 1.72 16.43
N CYS A 59 6.39 1.38 15.22
CA CYS A 59 5.49 0.82 14.21
C CYS A 59 4.85 -0.49 14.69
N ARG A 60 5.63 -1.39 15.33
CA ARG A 60 5.09 -2.65 15.89
C ARG A 60 4.16 -2.40 17.07
N PHE A 61 4.51 -1.44 17.92
CA PHE A 61 3.68 -1.05 19.06
C PHE A 61 2.33 -0.54 18.57
N TYR A 62 2.34 0.37 17.60
CA TYR A 62 1.13 0.88 16.97
C TYR A 62 0.32 -0.23 16.28
N ALA A 63 0.97 -1.17 15.58
CA ALA A 63 0.29 -2.31 14.98
C ALA A 63 -0.42 -3.18 16.03
N PHE A 64 0.20 -3.38 17.20
CA PHE A 64 -0.42 -4.10 18.32
C PHE A 64 -1.63 -3.35 18.88
N GLU A 65 -1.52 -2.04 19.14
CA GLU A 65 -2.64 -1.23 19.60
C GLU A 65 -3.79 -1.22 18.60
N ARG A 66 -3.48 -1.10 17.30
CA ARG A 66 -4.47 -1.16 16.22
C ARG A 66 -5.15 -2.52 16.18
N ALA A 67 -4.40 -3.62 16.29
CA ALA A 67 -4.98 -4.96 16.41
C ALA A 67 -5.86 -5.10 17.66
N HIS A 68 -5.45 -4.51 18.78
CA HIS A 68 -6.23 -4.49 20.02
C HIS A 68 -7.57 -3.75 19.82
N SER A 69 -7.53 -2.57 19.20
CA SER A 69 -8.71 -1.77 18.87
C SER A 69 -9.68 -2.49 17.94
N LEU A 70 -9.18 -3.25 16.94
CA LEU A 70 -9.99 -3.99 15.97
C LEU A 70 -10.71 -5.21 16.56
N ASP A 71 -10.11 -5.90 17.52
CA ASP A 71 -10.74 -7.05 18.20
C ASP A 71 -10.35 -7.11 19.69
N PRO A 72 -10.93 -6.26 20.55
CA PRO A 72 -10.53 -6.15 21.95
C PRO A 72 -10.60 -7.49 22.70
N THR A 73 -11.58 -8.32 22.35
CA THR A 73 -11.81 -9.64 22.97
C THR A 73 -10.93 -10.76 22.43
N SER A 74 -10.19 -10.51 21.35
CA SER A 74 -9.38 -11.52 20.64
C SER A 74 -10.19 -12.75 20.20
N SER A 75 -11.40 -12.50 19.73
CA SER A 75 -12.39 -13.51 19.32
C SER A 75 -12.15 -14.06 17.91
N GLY A 76 -11.46 -13.29 17.06
CA GLY A 76 -11.13 -13.68 15.70
C GLY A 76 -10.17 -14.87 15.63
N ARG A 77 -10.32 -15.67 14.56
CA ARG A 77 -9.44 -16.83 14.33
C ARG A 77 -7.98 -16.39 14.28
N GLY A 78 -7.14 -16.96 15.15
CA GLY A 78 -5.70 -16.67 15.21
C GLY A 78 -5.32 -15.33 15.86
N VAL A 79 -6.29 -14.43 16.14
CA VAL A 79 -6.01 -13.08 16.66
C VAL A 79 -5.30 -13.11 18.01
N ARG A 80 -5.72 -13.99 18.92
CA ARG A 80 -5.09 -14.12 20.24
C ARG A 80 -3.64 -14.59 20.13
N GLN A 81 -3.36 -15.55 19.25
CA GLN A 81 -2.01 -16.06 19.02
C GLN A 81 -1.12 -14.96 18.47
N PHE A 82 -1.58 -14.30 17.40
CA PHE A 82 -0.93 -13.15 16.78
C PHE A 82 -0.62 -12.03 17.79
N LYS A 83 -1.59 -11.59 18.60
CA LYS A 83 -1.39 -10.56 19.63
C LYS A 83 -0.38 -10.97 20.70
N THR A 84 -0.39 -12.25 21.09
CA THR A 84 0.57 -12.76 22.07
C THR A 84 1.99 -12.77 21.47
N ALA A 85 2.10 -13.11 20.20
CA ALA A 85 3.37 -13.19 19.49
C ALA A 85 4.00 -11.80 19.30
N ILE A 86 3.23 -10.81 18.83
CA ILE A 86 3.72 -9.44 18.67
C ILE A 86 4.10 -8.81 20.01
N LEU A 87 3.34 -9.06 21.09
CA LEU A 87 3.68 -8.57 22.43
C LEU A 87 5.04 -9.11 22.91
N ARG A 88 5.29 -10.41 22.75
CA ARG A 88 6.58 -11.04 23.07
C ARG A 88 7.75 -10.51 22.22
N ARG A 89 7.46 -9.99 21.02
CA ARG A 89 8.47 -9.34 20.18
C ARG A 89 8.76 -7.94 20.70
N LEU A 90 7.73 -7.17 21.04
CA LEU A 90 7.88 -5.85 21.66
C LEU A 90 8.70 -5.90 22.95
N GLU A 91 8.46 -6.89 23.81
CA GLU A 91 9.25 -7.09 25.05
C GLU A 91 10.75 -7.31 24.77
N ARG A 92 11.10 -7.99 23.67
CA ARG A 92 12.50 -8.19 23.25
C ARG A 92 13.10 -6.96 22.61
N ASP A 93 12.32 -6.30 21.75
CA ASP A 93 12.74 -5.12 21.02
C ASP A 93 12.95 -3.92 21.99
N GLU A 94 12.14 -3.83 23.06
CA GLU A 94 12.27 -2.81 24.11
C GLU A 94 13.64 -2.87 24.79
N GLU A 95 14.10 -4.06 25.20
CA GLU A 95 15.42 -4.22 25.85
C GLU A 95 16.57 -3.86 24.90
N SER A 96 16.42 -4.11 23.60
CA SER A 96 17.43 -3.79 22.59
C SER A 96 17.47 -2.33 22.15
N SER A 97 16.40 -1.56 22.39
CA SER A 97 16.21 -0.20 21.86
C SER A 97 16.30 0.91 22.91
N ARG A 98 16.80 0.60 24.12
CA ARG A 98 17.05 1.56 25.22
C ARG A 98 18.22 2.52 24.90
N ILE A 99 18.05 3.37 23.90
CA ILE A 99 18.95 4.49 23.61
C ILE A 99 18.33 5.76 24.23
N GLU A 100 19.16 6.56 24.92
CA GLU A 100 18.81 7.65 25.87
C GLU A 100 18.21 8.93 25.24
N THR A 101 17.50 8.80 24.13
CA THR A 101 16.88 9.90 23.36
C THR A 101 15.39 9.99 23.64
N THR A 102 14.83 11.20 23.54
CA THR A 102 13.38 11.40 23.72
C THR A 102 12.65 10.67 22.60
N ASP A 103 11.98 9.57 22.93
CA ASP A 103 11.23 8.69 22.01
C ASP A 103 10.42 9.41 20.92
N ALA A 104 9.78 10.53 21.27
CA ALA A 104 9.01 11.35 20.35
C ALA A 104 9.87 12.08 19.29
N GLN A 105 11.08 12.50 19.62
CA GLN A 105 11.95 13.25 18.71
C GLN A 105 12.49 12.37 17.58
N GLU A 106 12.76 11.09 17.85
CA GLU A 106 13.27 10.17 16.83
C GLU A 106 12.23 9.88 15.76
N ILE A 107 10.99 9.59 16.16
CA ILE A 107 9.91 9.34 15.20
C ILE A 107 9.57 10.60 14.40
N VAL A 108 9.58 11.78 15.04
CA VAL A 108 9.40 13.08 14.36
C VAL A 108 10.49 13.30 13.31
N SER A 109 11.77 13.16 13.70
CA SER A 109 12.92 13.37 12.81
C SER A 109 12.87 12.40 11.62
N TYR A 110 12.55 11.13 11.87
CA TYR A 110 12.48 10.14 10.80
C TYR A 110 11.32 10.41 9.84
N CYS A 111 10.13 10.76 10.34
CA CYS A 111 9.00 11.13 9.49
C CYS A 111 9.35 12.33 8.59
N GLN A 112 10.00 13.35 9.16
CA GLN A 112 10.41 14.53 8.40
C GLN A 112 11.45 14.18 7.32
N GLN A 113 12.50 13.43 7.69
CA GLN A 113 13.53 13.00 6.75
C GLN A 113 12.93 12.16 5.62
N TYR A 114 12.05 11.20 5.94
CA TYR A 114 11.40 10.35 4.96
C TYR A 114 10.55 11.18 3.98
N TYR A 115 9.76 12.12 4.50
CA TYR A 115 8.93 13.01 3.69
C TYR A 115 9.79 13.88 2.75
N GLU A 116 10.88 14.47 3.24
CA GLU A 116 11.76 15.29 2.41
C GLU A 116 12.44 14.47 1.29
N GLN A 117 12.92 13.26 1.63
CA GLN A 117 13.69 12.42 0.72
C GLN A 117 12.84 11.70 -0.32
N TYR A 118 11.69 11.15 0.08
CA TYR A 118 10.92 10.23 -0.75
C TYR A 118 9.58 10.78 -1.22
N VAL A 119 9.10 11.88 -0.64
CA VAL A 119 7.86 12.53 -1.08
C VAL A 119 8.18 13.87 -1.76
N ARG A 120 8.91 14.77 -1.11
CA ARG A 120 9.14 16.14 -1.60
C ARG A 120 10.19 16.24 -2.71
N ALA A 121 11.29 15.49 -2.62
CA ALA A 121 12.34 15.53 -3.65
C ALA A 121 11.89 14.88 -4.98
N PRO A 122 11.19 13.73 -4.99
CA PRO A 122 10.69 13.12 -6.22
C PRO A 122 9.56 13.90 -6.89
N ASP A 123 8.69 14.58 -6.13
CA ASP A 123 7.61 15.45 -6.66
C ASP A 123 8.15 16.67 -7.44
N ARG A 124 9.47 16.96 -7.34
CA ARG A 124 10.15 18.04 -8.08
C ARG A 124 10.84 17.56 -9.37
N GLY A 125 10.94 16.26 -9.59
CA GLY A 125 11.62 15.68 -10.75
C GLY A 125 10.65 14.89 -11.64
N GLU A 126 10.70 15.10 -12.95
CA GLU A 126 9.83 14.45 -13.95
C GLU A 126 10.07 12.93 -14.13
N GLN A 127 10.74 12.22 -13.20
CA GLN A 127 11.24 10.88 -13.47
C GLN A 127 11.29 9.93 -12.25
N ALA A 128 10.31 9.99 -11.34
CA ALA A 128 10.15 8.91 -10.37
C ALA A 128 9.15 7.87 -10.88
N ASP A 129 9.54 6.60 -10.85
CA ASP A 129 8.65 5.47 -11.15
C ASP A 129 7.40 5.58 -10.27
N ARG A 130 6.22 5.67 -10.89
CA ARG A 130 4.95 5.86 -10.19
C ARG A 130 4.71 4.79 -9.14
N ALA A 131 5.17 3.55 -9.38
CA ALA A 131 5.08 2.48 -8.40
C ALA A 131 5.91 2.80 -7.15
N GLN A 132 7.08 3.41 -7.32
CA GLN A 132 7.94 3.86 -6.21
C GLN A 132 7.32 5.04 -5.48
N LEU A 133 6.75 6.02 -6.19
CA LEU A 133 6.00 7.12 -5.59
C LEU A 133 4.80 6.63 -4.79
N GLY A 134 4.00 5.71 -5.34
CA GLY A 134 2.85 5.12 -4.65
C GLY A 134 3.27 4.37 -3.39
N LYS A 135 4.36 3.59 -3.45
CA LYS A 135 4.96 2.98 -2.25
C LYS A 135 5.38 4.06 -1.25
N ALA A 136 6.03 5.13 -1.70
CA ALA A 136 6.51 6.21 -0.84
C ALA A 136 5.36 6.91 -0.11
N TYR A 137 4.28 7.26 -0.81
CA TYR A 137 3.08 7.85 -0.20
C TYR A 137 2.39 6.90 0.78
N GLN A 138 2.27 5.60 0.45
CA GLN A 138 1.71 4.61 1.37
C GLN A 138 2.53 4.50 2.66
N THR A 139 3.86 4.40 2.54
CA THR A 139 4.76 4.37 3.68
C THR A 139 4.69 5.66 4.50
N ALA A 140 4.70 6.82 3.85
CA ALA A 140 4.59 8.11 4.54
C ALA A 140 3.27 8.23 5.31
N GLY A 141 2.15 7.78 4.71
CA GLY A 141 0.85 7.75 5.38
C GLY A 141 0.89 6.91 6.67
N VAL A 142 1.45 5.70 6.59
CA VAL A 142 1.64 4.84 7.76
C VAL A 142 2.53 5.50 8.81
N LEU A 143 3.64 6.12 8.41
CA LEU A 143 4.54 6.83 9.35
C LEU A 143 3.82 7.95 10.10
N PHE A 144 3.00 8.75 9.40
CA PHE A 144 2.22 9.81 10.04
C PHE A 144 1.13 9.27 10.97
N GLU A 145 0.52 8.11 10.65
CA GLU A 145 -0.41 7.44 11.58
C GLU A 145 0.29 7.00 12.86
N VAL A 146 1.47 6.38 12.75
CA VAL A 146 2.28 5.96 13.91
C VAL A 146 2.70 7.17 14.73
N LEU A 147 3.20 8.23 14.07
CA LEU A 147 3.59 9.48 14.73
C LEU A 147 2.45 10.06 15.57
N ARG A 148 1.24 10.13 15.00
CA ARG A 148 0.06 10.68 15.69
C ARG A 148 -0.39 9.81 16.86
N ALA A 149 -0.12 8.52 16.83
CA ALA A 149 -0.47 7.61 17.92
C ALA A 149 0.51 7.67 19.09
N VAL A 150 1.80 7.88 18.79
CA VAL A 150 2.87 7.86 19.80
C VAL A 150 3.14 9.25 20.40
N CYS A 151 2.92 10.32 19.63
CA CYS A 151 3.18 11.69 20.07
C CYS A 151 1.89 12.44 20.42
N LYS A 152 1.98 13.36 21.38
CA LYS A 152 0.87 14.28 21.67
C LYS A 152 0.77 15.34 20.57
N PRO A 153 -0.43 15.84 20.23
CA PRO A 153 -0.60 16.83 19.17
C PRO A 153 0.19 18.13 19.43
N GLU A 154 0.45 18.48 20.69
CA GLU A 154 1.25 19.66 21.06
C GLU A 154 2.76 19.50 20.77
N GLU A 155 3.24 18.26 20.62
CA GLU A 155 4.64 17.92 20.34
C GLU A 155 4.93 17.90 18.83
N ILE A 156 3.89 17.92 18.00
CA ILE A 156 3.99 17.83 16.54
C ILE A 156 3.96 19.25 15.95
N ALA A 157 5.02 19.63 15.23
CA ALA A 157 5.08 20.91 14.55
C ALA A 157 3.97 21.04 13.50
N PRO A 158 3.39 22.24 13.31
CA PRO A 158 2.29 22.46 12.36
C PRO A 158 2.70 22.14 10.91
N GLU A 159 3.98 22.25 10.58
CA GLU A 159 4.55 21.89 9.27
C GLU A 159 4.40 20.39 8.98
N ILE A 160 4.58 19.53 9.99
CA ILE A 160 4.44 18.09 9.87
C ILE A 160 2.97 17.69 9.71
N ILE A 161 2.07 18.39 10.40
CA ILE A 161 0.62 18.21 10.24
C ILE A 161 0.19 18.59 8.80
N ALA A 162 0.73 19.68 8.25
CA ALA A 162 0.48 20.08 6.88
C ALA A 162 1.02 19.05 5.87
N ALA A 163 2.22 18.52 6.11
CA ALA A 163 2.82 17.46 5.29
C ALA A 163 1.98 16.17 5.32
N ALA A 164 1.50 15.76 6.50
CA ALA A 164 0.62 14.60 6.63
C ALA A 164 -0.67 14.77 5.84
N LYS A 165 -1.23 16.00 5.80
CA LYS A 165 -2.41 16.30 4.98
C LYS A 165 -2.12 16.23 3.48
N ASP A 166 -0.99 16.77 3.01
CA ASP A 166 -0.56 16.64 1.60
C ASP A 166 -0.39 15.17 1.19
N VAL A 167 0.26 14.36 2.04
CA VAL A 167 0.40 12.91 1.81
C VAL A 167 -0.95 12.23 1.71
N GLN A 168 -1.89 12.56 2.60
CA GLN A 168 -3.22 11.95 2.58
C GLN A 168 -3.98 12.28 1.28
N GLU A 169 -3.94 13.54 0.83
CA GLU A 169 -4.60 13.98 -0.40
C GLU A 169 -3.98 13.31 -1.64
N LYS A 170 -2.65 13.20 -1.70
CA LYS A 170 -1.95 12.58 -2.83
C LYS A 170 -1.97 11.05 -2.81
N MET A 171 -2.03 10.41 -1.64
CA MET A 171 -2.09 8.96 -1.52
C MET A 171 -3.27 8.36 -2.29
N GLU A 172 -4.43 9.04 -2.32
CA GLU A 172 -5.57 8.61 -3.14
C GLU A 172 -5.29 8.64 -4.66
N SER A 173 -4.43 9.55 -5.09
CA SER A 173 -4.01 9.69 -6.49
C SER A 173 -3.05 8.59 -6.91
N TYR A 174 -2.30 8.03 -5.96
CA TYR A 174 -1.34 6.93 -6.16
C TYR A 174 -1.80 5.57 -5.63
N ALA A 175 -3.09 5.43 -5.29
CA ALA A 175 -3.65 4.18 -4.81
C ALA A 175 -3.32 3.03 -5.77
N SER A 176 -2.88 1.87 -5.23
CA SER A 176 -2.49 0.66 -5.96
C SER A 176 -3.69 -0.07 -6.61
N TYR A 177 -4.53 0.65 -7.33
CA TYR A 177 -5.36 0.02 -8.34
C TYR A 177 -4.51 -0.14 -9.60
N ASN A 178 -4.64 -1.29 -10.26
CA ASN A 178 -4.13 -1.51 -11.61
C ASN A 178 -5.00 -0.71 -12.58
N ILE A 179 -5.03 0.62 -12.43
CA ILE A 179 -5.73 1.53 -13.32
C ILE A 179 -4.67 2.46 -13.86
N LEU A 180 -4.43 2.38 -15.17
CA LEU A 180 -3.51 3.27 -15.85
C LEU A 180 -3.86 4.73 -15.53
N PRO A 181 -2.95 5.49 -14.90
CA PRO A 181 -3.12 6.92 -14.74
C PRO A 181 -3.12 7.60 -16.10
N LEU A 182 -4.13 8.41 -16.37
CA LEU A 182 -4.24 9.17 -17.61
C LEU A 182 -4.07 10.66 -17.37
N ASP A 183 -3.57 11.00 -16.18
CA ASP A 183 -3.11 12.32 -15.77
C ASP A 183 -1.64 12.54 -16.19
N ALA A 184 -1.11 13.73 -15.91
CA ALA A 184 0.28 14.08 -16.22
C ALA A 184 1.29 13.11 -15.60
N ALA A 185 0.97 12.50 -14.45
CA ALA A 185 1.84 11.54 -13.76
C ALA A 185 1.90 10.18 -14.47
N GLY A 186 0.93 9.86 -15.34
CA GLY A 186 0.92 8.67 -16.18
C GLY A 186 1.54 8.83 -17.56
N ALA A 187 1.76 10.06 -18.02
CA ALA A 187 2.15 10.34 -19.40
C ALA A 187 3.46 9.64 -19.85
N SER A 188 4.33 9.26 -18.91
CA SER A 188 5.58 8.55 -19.17
C SER A 188 5.42 7.04 -19.43
N GLU A 189 4.24 6.47 -19.18
CA GLU A 189 3.96 5.05 -19.42
C GLU A 189 4.06 4.71 -20.92
N SER A 190 4.72 3.60 -21.26
CA SER A 190 4.97 3.23 -22.66
C SER A 190 3.68 3.05 -23.47
N ILE A 191 2.59 2.60 -22.84
CA ILE A 191 1.28 2.44 -23.48
C ILE A 191 0.65 3.79 -23.86
N LEU A 192 0.94 4.85 -23.10
CA LEU A 192 0.48 6.21 -23.35
C LEU A 192 1.32 6.94 -24.41
N GLN A 193 2.43 6.34 -24.84
CA GLN A 193 3.24 6.86 -25.93
C GLN A 193 2.69 6.48 -27.32
N LEU A 194 1.75 5.53 -27.41
CA LEU A 194 1.09 5.14 -28.65
C LEU A 194 0.20 6.29 -29.16
N GLU A 195 0.32 6.64 -30.45
CA GLU A 195 -0.37 7.79 -31.03
C GLU A 195 -1.90 7.65 -31.00
N GLU A 196 -2.43 6.44 -31.17
CA GLU A 196 -3.87 6.15 -31.05
C GLU A 196 -4.38 6.37 -29.63
N VAL A 197 -3.55 5.99 -28.65
CA VAL A 197 -3.86 6.19 -27.24
C VAL A 197 -3.81 7.67 -26.90
N LYS A 198 -2.78 8.41 -27.35
CA LYS A 198 -2.69 9.88 -27.18
C LYS A 198 -3.89 10.60 -27.76
N ALA A 199 -4.29 10.25 -28.98
CA ALA A 199 -5.44 10.85 -29.65
C ALA A 199 -6.76 10.58 -28.89
N ALA A 200 -6.96 9.35 -28.43
CA ALA A 200 -8.15 9.00 -27.65
C ALA A 200 -8.18 9.70 -26.29
N VAL A 201 -7.05 9.77 -25.58
CA VAL A 201 -6.92 10.54 -24.34
C VAL A 201 -7.28 12.00 -24.62
N ALA A 202 -6.63 12.66 -25.59
CA ALA A 202 -6.94 14.04 -25.95
C ALA A 202 -8.43 14.27 -26.29
N ALA A 203 -9.09 13.29 -26.93
CA ALA A 203 -10.53 13.35 -27.19
C ALA A 203 -11.38 13.27 -25.92
N LEU A 204 -11.00 12.45 -24.92
CA LEU A 204 -11.68 12.42 -23.62
C LEU A 204 -11.57 13.74 -22.88
N TRP A 205 -10.39 14.39 -22.96
CA TRP A 205 -10.12 15.69 -22.34
C TRP A 205 -10.79 16.87 -23.06
N ASN A 206 -11.37 16.65 -24.25
CA ASN A 206 -12.10 17.70 -24.96
C ASN A 206 -13.50 17.91 -24.36
N THR A 207 -13.56 18.66 -23.28
CA THR A 207 -14.80 18.96 -22.53
C THR A 207 -15.42 20.31 -22.86
N HIS A 208 -14.96 20.95 -23.95
CA HIS A 208 -15.47 22.25 -24.39
C HIS A 208 -16.98 22.20 -24.64
N GLY A 209 -17.72 23.09 -23.98
CA GLY A 209 -19.18 23.19 -24.11
C GLY A 209 -19.98 22.24 -23.21
N LEU A 210 -19.34 21.44 -22.34
CA LEU A 210 -20.03 20.64 -21.34
C LEU A 210 -20.54 21.52 -20.18
N ASN A 211 -21.76 21.26 -19.74
CA ASN A 211 -22.37 21.91 -18.59
C ASN A 211 -22.04 21.17 -17.29
N TRP A 212 -21.02 21.63 -16.59
CA TRP A 212 -20.68 21.10 -15.27
C TRP A 212 -21.65 21.60 -14.20
N GLN A 213 -22.14 20.71 -13.34
CA GLN A 213 -22.89 21.14 -12.16
C GLN A 213 -21.93 21.84 -11.20
N GLY A 214 -22.23 23.07 -10.79
CA GLY A 214 -21.30 23.97 -10.09
C GLY A 214 -20.77 23.54 -8.72
N ALA A 215 -21.11 22.33 -8.24
CA ALA A 215 -20.61 21.76 -7.00
C ALA A 215 -19.80 20.46 -7.18
N PHE A 216 -19.62 19.97 -8.42
CA PHE A 216 -18.93 18.71 -8.66
C PHE A 216 -17.41 18.90 -8.67
N GLU A 217 -16.73 18.41 -7.63
CA GLU A 217 -15.26 18.43 -7.47
C GLU A 217 -14.62 19.77 -7.91
N PRO A 218 -14.97 20.90 -7.25
CA PRO A 218 -14.66 22.25 -7.71
C PRO A 218 -13.15 22.49 -7.92
N GLN A 219 -12.32 21.93 -7.06
CA GLN A 219 -10.85 22.03 -7.17
C GLN A 219 -10.31 21.37 -8.45
N ARG A 220 -10.85 20.19 -8.83
CA ARG A 220 -10.44 19.50 -10.06
C ARG A 220 -10.99 20.17 -11.31
N LEU A 221 -12.19 20.75 -11.21
CA LEU A 221 -12.77 21.53 -12.30
C LEU A 221 -11.96 22.80 -12.57
N GLU A 222 -11.53 23.52 -11.52
CA GLU A 222 -10.67 24.70 -11.63
C GLU A 222 -9.27 24.35 -12.17
N ALA A 223 -8.72 23.20 -11.78
CA ALA A 223 -7.45 22.71 -12.31
C ALA A 223 -7.53 22.23 -13.76
N GLY A 224 -8.74 22.04 -14.30
CA GLY A 224 -8.95 21.47 -15.63
C GLY A 224 -8.75 19.95 -15.70
N ASP A 225 -8.73 19.27 -14.55
CA ASP A 225 -8.39 17.84 -14.37
C ASP A 225 -9.58 16.89 -14.55
N LEU A 226 -10.60 17.28 -15.33
CA LEU A 226 -11.83 16.53 -15.54
C LEU A 226 -12.09 16.27 -17.02
N ASP A 227 -12.35 14.99 -17.34
CA ASP A 227 -12.64 14.53 -18.69
C ASP A 227 -14.14 14.26 -18.91
N ILE A 228 -14.50 13.83 -20.12
CA ILE A 228 -15.89 13.52 -20.47
C ILE A 228 -16.49 12.39 -19.61
N LEU A 229 -15.69 11.44 -19.12
CA LEU A 229 -16.19 10.37 -18.25
C LEU A 229 -16.45 10.88 -16.83
N ASP A 230 -15.66 11.85 -16.36
CA ASP A 230 -15.94 12.61 -15.15
C ASP A 230 -17.23 13.45 -15.28
N TRP A 231 -17.52 13.96 -16.48
CA TRP A 231 -18.80 14.62 -16.74
C TRP A 231 -19.98 13.64 -16.68
N LEU A 232 -19.84 12.46 -17.29
CA LEU A 232 -20.85 11.40 -17.17
C LEU A 232 -21.04 10.96 -15.71
N ARG A 233 -19.96 10.90 -14.93
CA ARG A 233 -20.01 10.65 -13.49
C ARG A 233 -20.89 11.67 -12.78
N ALA A 234 -20.67 12.95 -13.05
CA ALA A 234 -21.41 14.06 -12.44
C ALA A 234 -22.91 14.01 -12.79
N MET A 235 -23.24 13.68 -14.03
CA MET A 235 -24.62 13.72 -14.53
C MET A 235 -25.44 12.49 -14.12
N PHE A 236 -24.83 11.32 -14.07
CA PHE A 236 -25.53 10.05 -13.89
C PHE A 236 -25.22 9.35 -12.55
N GLY A 237 -24.31 9.90 -11.75
CA GLY A 237 -23.98 9.37 -10.43
C GLY A 237 -23.19 8.06 -10.46
N PHE A 238 -22.41 7.81 -11.51
CA PHE A 238 -21.54 6.64 -11.55
C PHE A 238 -20.53 6.65 -10.39
N GLN A 239 -20.19 5.48 -9.89
CA GLN A 239 -19.12 5.36 -8.88
C GLN A 239 -17.76 5.75 -9.49
N ARG A 240 -16.92 6.42 -8.70
CA ARG A 240 -15.59 6.90 -9.12
C ARG A 240 -14.75 5.78 -9.73
N ASP A 241 -14.75 4.61 -9.10
CA ASP A 241 -13.91 3.49 -9.52
C ASP A 241 -14.43 2.82 -10.81
N ASN A 242 -15.75 2.81 -11.03
CA ASN A 242 -16.32 2.32 -12.30
C ASN A 242 -15.87 3.20 -13.46
N VAL A 243 -15.85 4.52 -13.27
CA VAL A 243 -15.39 5.48 -14.29
C VAL A 243 -13.91 5.28 -14.58
N ARG A 244 -13.09 5.15 -13.53
CA ARG A 244 -11.66 4.85 -13.65
C ARG A 244 -11.40 3.55 -14.42
N ASN A 245 -12.12 2.47 -14.10
CA ASN A 245 -12.02 1.18 -14.79
C ASN A 245 -12.42 1.27 -16.27
N GLN A 246 -13.50 1.99 -16.60
CA GLN A 246 -13.92 2.13 -18.00
C GLN A 246 -12.93 2.93 -18.82
N ARG A 247 -12.34 3.96 -18.21
CA ARG A 247 -11.30 4.77 -18.83
C ARG A 247 -10.09 3.92 -19.20
N GLU A 248 -9.61 3.10 -18.28
CA GLU A 248 -8.52 2.16 -18.56
C GLU A 248 -8.89 1.12 -19.62
N HIS A 249 -10.09 0.55 -19.55
CA HIS A 249 -10.53 -0.45 -20.53
C HIS A 249 -10.47 0.08 -21.97
N LEU A 250 -10.86 1.34 -22.19
CA LEU A 250 -10.74 2.00 -23.50
C LEU A 250 -9.28 2.04 -23.97
N ILE A 251 -8.35 2.41 -23.09
CA ILE A 251 -6.92 2.51 -23.40
C ILE A 251 -6.33 1.15 -23.73
N LEU A 252 -6.64 0.13 -22.94
CA LEU A 252 -6.19 -1.24 -23.18
C LEU A 252 -6.74 -1.78 -24.51
N LEU A 253 -7.99 -1.47 -24.86
CA LEU A 253 -8.57 -1.86 -26.15
C LEU A 253 -7.82 -1.22 -27.32
N LEU A 254 -7.47 0.06 -27.22
CA LEU A 254 -6.73 0.78 -28.27
C LEU A 254 -5.31 0.25 -28.41
N ALA A 255 -4.61 0.05 -27.30
CA ALA A 255 -3.27 -0.54 -27.30
C ALA A 255 -3.27 -1.96 -27.88
N ASN A 256 -4.27 -2.78 -27.52
CA ASN A 256 -4.44 -4.12 -28.09
C ASN A 256 -4.66 -4.07 -29.61
N ASN A 257 -5.45 -3.13 -30.10
CA ASN A 257 -5.64 -2.94 -31.54
C ASN A 257 -4.34 -2.51 -32.24
N HIS A 258 -3.59 -1.57 -31.65
CA HIS A 258 -2.29 -1.15 -32.18
C HIS A 258 -1.34 -2.34 -32.35
N ILE A 259 -1.18 -3.18 -31.31
CA ILE A 259 -0.31 -4.37 -31.37
C ILE A 259 -0.73 -5.33 -32.49
N ARG A 260 -2.04 -5.53 -32.70
CA ARG A 260 -2.55 -6.43 -33.73
C ARG A 260 -2.33 -5.90 -35.15
N LEU A 261 -2.32 -4.58 -35.33
CA LEU A 261 -2.11 -3.93 -36.62
C LEU A 261 -0.62 -3.75 -36.94
N HIS A 262 0.23 -3.67 -35.92
CA HIS A 262 1.68 -3.47 -36.03
C HIS A 262 2.45 -4.73 -35.60
N THR A 263 2.36 -5.81 -36.38
CA THR A 263 2.99 -7.13 -36.10
C THR A 263 4.52 -7.17 -36.22
N ASN A 264 5.22 -6.03 -36.22
CA ASN A 264 6.68 -5.99 -36.23
C ASN A 264 7.19 -4.85 -35.33
N PRO A 265 7.17 -5.04 -34.00
CA PRO A 265 7.61 -4.01 -33.07
C PRO A 265 9.15 -3.95 -33.05
N GLN A 266 9.72 -2.77 -33.31
CA GLN A 266 11.05 -2.50 -32.76
C GLN A 266 10.96 -2.66 -31.23
N PRO A 267 11.96 -3.28 -30.58
CA PRO A 267 11.85 -3.60 -29.16
C PRO A 267 11.82 -2.31 -28.34
N LEU A 268 10.63 -1.92 -27.89
CA LEU A 268 10.45 -1.01 -26.77
C LEU A 268 10.81 -1.78 -25.50
N ASN A 269 11.94 -1.40 -24.90
CA ASN A 269 12.64 -2.16 -23.87
C ASN A 269 11.78 -2.52 -22.62
N ASN A 270 12.11 -3.70 -22.08
CA ASN A 270 11.86 -4.28 -20.74
C ASN A 270 10.44 -4.40 -20.15
N VAL A 271 9.41 -3.73 -20.67
CA VAL A 271 8.02 -3.90 -20.17
C VAL A 271 7.27 -5.00 -20.96
N PHE A 272 7.60 -5.19 -22.24
CA PHE A 272 6.94 -6.14 -23.14
C PHE A 272 6.98 -7.62 -22.67
N ALA A 273 8.02 -8.04 -21.94
CA ALA A 273 8.13 -9.42 -21.46
C ALA A 273 7.05 -9.79 -20.43
N LYS A 274 6.59 -8.81 -19.62
CA LYS A 274 5.51 -9.04 -18.65
C LYS A 274 4.12 -9.02 -19.31
N PHE A 275 3.92 -8.14 -20.29
CA PHE A 275 2.63 -8.01 -21.00
C PHE A 275 2.35 -9.17 -21.97
N SER A 276 3.37 -9.70 -22.63
CA SER A 276 3.23 -10.90 -23.47
C SER A 276 2.74 -12.10 -22.66
N ALA A 277 3.27 -12.29 -21.44
CA ALA A 277 2.86 -13.40 -20.56
C ALA A 277 1.42 -13.26 -20.06
N LEU A 278 0.98 -12.04 -19.74
CA LEU A 278 -0.38 -11.78 -19.27
C LEU A 278 -1.41 -11.96 -20.39
N LEU A 279 -1.10 -11.50 -21.60
CA LEU A 279 -1.97 -11.69 -22.77
C LEU A 279 -2.06 -13.18 -23.16
N TYR A 280 -0.96 -13.94 -23.02
CA TYR A 280 -0.95 -15.39 -23.22
C TYR A 280 -1.78 -16.13 -22.17
N LEU A 281 -1.71 -15.72 -20.89
CA LEU A 281 -2.50 -16.33 -19.83
C LEU A 281 -4.00 -16.03 -19.96
N VAL A 282 -4.37 -14.79 -20.31
CA VAL A 282 -5.77 -14.39 -20.52
C VAL A 282 -6.37 -15.09 -21.75
N THR A 283 -5.60 -15.23 -22.84
CA THR A 283 -6.07 -15.97 -24.02
C THR A 283 -6.17 -17.47 -23.75
N TYR A 284 -5.24 -18.07 -23.00
CA TYR A 284 -5.29 -19.48 -22.62
C TYR A 284 -6.46 -19.83 -21.70
N TRP A 285 -6.91 -18.88 -20.87
CA TRP A 285 -8.06 -19.02 -19.96
C TRP A 285 -9.41 -18.76 -20.65
N LEU A 286 -9.44 -18.05 -21.77
CA LEU A 286 -10.66 -17.80 -22.56
C LEU A 286 -10.92 -18.88 -23.63
N LEU A 287 -9.93 -19.73 -23.93
CA LEU A 287 -9.98 -20.74 -24.99
C LEU A 287 -9.96 -22.20 -24.49
N ASN A 288 -9.97 -22.43 -23.17
CA ASN A 288 -10.17 -23.74 -22.52
C ASN A 288 -11.19 -23.61 -21.39
#